data_AF-A0A3N7GR01-F1
#
_entry.id   AF-A0A3N7GR01-F1
#
_cell.length_a   1.000
_cell.length_b   1.000
_cell.length_c   1.000
_cell.angle_alpha   90.00
_cell.angle_beta   90.00
_cell.angle_gamma   90.00
#
_symmetry.space_group_name_H-M   'P 1'
#
loop_
_entity.id
_entity.type
_entity.pdbx_description
1 polymer ?
#
loop_
_entity_poly.entity_id
_entity_poly.type
_entity_poly.pdbx_seq_one_letter_code
_entity_poly.pdbx_strand_id
1 'polypeptide(L)'
;MSENAKIHYTKTDEAPLLATYSFLPIVKAFTAPAGIAVVEKDISLAGRILANFPEYLTASQKSGDALAELGQLATTPEANIIKLPNISASIPQLKAAIAELQAKGFAVPSYPEEPKNEEEKAIKTQYAKVLGSAVNPVLREGNSDRRAPRAVKNYAKQHPHSMGAWTADSKTQVASMSDGDFYGSEQSVTVPQETTFAIEFVGEDGAVTSLKAPAKLLEGEVIDSSRMSIRALKNFVATEIKAAKEAGVLLSAHLKATMMKVSDPIIFGAIVEVYFSDVFAAYADLFARLGVDTRNGLGDVYAKISGHAQEEEVKAALAEAIENGPDLAMVNSDKGITNLHVPSDVIVDASMPAMIRSSGKMWNKKGELQDTLALIPDRSYAGVYVATIEDCKIHGAFNPSTMGSVSNVGLMAQKAEEYGSHDKTFQATGKGTIRVIDADGNVLMAQQVETGDIFRMCQTKDAPIRDWVKLAVNRARLSNTPAVFWLDENRAHDRQIIEKVNTYLKEYDLNGLDIRILNPIAA
;
A
#
# COMPACT_ATOMS: atom_id res chain seq x y z
N MET A 1 -1.51 -32.33 -32.29
CA MET A 1 -0.40 -32.41 -31.32
C MET A 1 -0.78 -31.50 -30.18
N SER A 2 -0.94 -32.00 -28.95
CA SER A 2 -1.25 -31.13 -27.81
C SER A 2 -0.10 -30.15 -27.65
N GLU A 3 -0.36 -28.84 -27.64
CA GLU A 3 0.65 -27.89 -27.21
C GLU A 3 1.11 -28.29 -25.81
N ASN A 4 2.42 -28.48 -25.62
CA ASN A 4 2.98 -28.80 -24.30
C ASN A 4 2.57 -27.69 -23.32
N ALA A 5 1.98 -28.08 -22.18
CA ALA A 5 1.63 -27.12 -21.13
C ALA A 5 2.89 -26.37 -20.67
N LYS A 6 2.79 -25.04 -20.55
CA LYS A 6 3.91 -24.17 -20.16
C LYS A 6 3.69 -23.61 -18.76
N ILE A 7 4.74 -23.58 -17.97
CA ILE A 7 4.83 -22.80 -16.72
C ILE A 7 5.74 -21.61 -17.00
N HIS A 8 5.25 -20.41 -16.77
CA HIS A 8 6.03 -19.19 -16.84
C HIS A 8 6.62 -18.87 -15.46
N TYR A 9 7.93 -18.98 -15.33
CA TYR A 9 8.63 -18.76 -14.07
C TYR A 9 9.28 -17.37 -14.08
N THR A 10 8.91 -16.52 -13.12
CA THR A 10 9.46 -15.16 -13.11
C THR A 10 10.87 -15.14 -12.56
N LYS A 11 11.80 -14.55 -13.31
CA LYS A 11 13.11 -14.15 -12.85
C LYS A 11 13.00 -12.73 -12.29
N THR A 12 13.36 -12.55 -11.02
CA THR A 12 13.12 -11.31 -10.27
C THR A 12 14.44 -10.71 -9.77
N ASP A 13 14.51 -10.30 -8.50
CA ASP A 13 15.58 -9.49 -7.93
C ASP A 13 16.16 -10.17 -6.67
N GLU A 14 17.34 -9.74 -6.24
CA GLU A 14 17.91 -10.02 -4.90
C GLU A 14 17.90 -11.51 -4.51
N ALA A 15 17.45 -11.84 -3.29
CA ALA A 15 17.47 -13.21 -2.77
C ALA A 15 16.60 -14.20 -3.58
N PRO A 16 15.35 -13.86 -3.99
CA PRO A 16 14.56 -14.72 -4.88
C PRO A 16 15.25 -15.03 -6.21
N LEU A 17 15.99 -14.07 -6.79
CA LEU A 17 16.78 -14.30 -7.99
C LEU A 17 17.88 -15.32 -7.74
N LEU A 18 18.67 -15.16 -6.66
CA LEU A 18 19.73 -16.11 -6.30
C LEU A 18 19.17 -17.52 -6.07
N ALA A 19 18.04 -17.65 -5.38
CA ALA A 19 17.37 -18.93 -5.18
C ALA A 19 16.91 -19.55 -6.51
N THR A 20 16.44 -18.72 -7.45
CA THR A 20 16.02 -19.18 -8.79
C THR A 20 17.15 -19.83 -9.56
N TYR A 21 18.36 -19.27 -9.52
CA TYR A 21 19.54 -19.85 -10.17
C TYR A 21 19.84 -21.30 -9.70
N SER A 22 19.57 -21.59 -8.42
CA SER A 22 19.77 -22.93 -7.86
C SER A 22 18.57 -23.85 -8.10
N PHE A 23 17.35 -23.34 -7.88
CA PHE A 23 16.15 -24.17 -7.81
C PHE A 23 15.51 -24.43 -9.17
N LEU A 24 15.53 -23.46 -10.09
CA LEU A 24 14.86 -23.58 -11.38
C LEU A 24 15.37 -24.74 -12.26
N PRO A 25 16.69 -25.05 -12.32
CA PRO A 25 17.17 -26.24 -13.02
C PRO A 25 16.55 -27.54 -12.50
N ILE A 26 16.33 -27.64 -11.18
CA ILE A 26 15.67 -28.79 -10.55
C ILE A 26 14.20 -28.86 -11.01
N VAL A 27 13.47 -27.74 -10.95
CA VAL A 27 12.07 -27.69 -11.40
C VAL A 27 11.95 -28.11 -12.88
N LYS A 28 12.83 -27.61 -13.76
CA LYS A 28 12.87 -28.00 -15.18
C LYS A 28 13.11 -29.50 -15.36
N ALA A 29 14.06 -30.08 -14.64
CA ALA A 29 14.36 -31.51 -14.72
C ALA A 29 13.18 -32.39 -14.27
N PHE A 30 12.45 -32.00 -13.23
CA PHE A 30 11.32 -32.77 -12.70
C PHE A 30 10.04 -32.63 -13.54
N THR A 31 9.87 -31.52 -14.26
CA THR A 31 8.68 -31.25 -15.08
C THR A 31 8.80 -31.80 -16.51
N ALA A 32 10.03 -31.95 -17.02
CA ALA A 32 10.27 -32.44 -18.39
C ALA A 32 9.65 -33.83 -18.69
N PRO A 33 9.73 -34.86 -17.81
CA PRO A 33 9.09 -36.16 -18.07
C PRO A 33 7.57 -36.09 -18.17
N ALA A 34 6.95 -35.06 -17.60
CA ALA A 34 5.51 -34.82 -17.72
C ALA A 34 5.12 -34.01 -18.97
N GLY A 35 6.09 -33.67 -19.84
CA GLY A 35 5.85 -32.85 -21.02
C GLY A 35 5.54 -31.38 -20.71
N ILE A 36 5.90 -30.90 -19.50
CA ILE A 36 5.66 -29.53 -19.08
C ILE A 36 6.93 -28.70 -19.30
N ALA A 37 6.83 -27.65 -20.10
CA ALA A 37 7.94 -26.74 -20.36
C ALA A 37 7.95 -25.58 -19.35
N VAL A 38 9.11 -25.25 -18.78
CA VAL A 38 9.25 -24.09 -17.87
C VAL A 38 10.00 -22.97 -18.59
N VAL A 39 9.31 -21.85 -18.82
CA VAL A 39 9.80 -20.69 -19.57
C VAL A 39 10.06 -19.54 -18.61
N GLU A 40 11.28 -19.01 -18.63
CA GLU A 40 11.66 -17.86 -17.81
C GLU A 40 11.11 -16.55 -18.37
N LYS A 41 10.69 -15.66 -17.48
CA LYS A 41 10.27 -14.29 -17.82
C LYS A 41 10.95 -13.30 -16.88
N ASP A 42 11.81 -12.45 -17.43
CA ASP A 42 12.60 -11.48 -16.65
C ASP A 42 11.77 -10.24 -16.34
N ILE A 43 11.35 -10.11 -15.09
CA ILE A 43 10.62 -8.96 -14.57
C ILE A 43 11.41 -8.23 -13.48
N SER A 44 12.73 -8.45 -13.44
CA SER A 44 13.65 -7.72 -12.55
C SER A 44 13.55 -6.21 -12.78
N LEU A 45 13.97 -5.42 -11.79
CA LEU A 45 14.06 -3.97 -11.94
C LEU A 45 14.92 -3.59 -13.16
N ALA A 46 16.08 -4.21 -13.31
CA ALA A 46 16.97 -3.98 -14.44
C ALA A 46 16.29 -4.34 -15.78
N GLY A 47 15.66 -5.53 -15.87
CA GLY A 47 14.96 -5.97 -17.08
C GLY A 47 13.83 -5.02 -17.48
N ARG A 48 13.04 -4.54 -16.51
CA ARG A 48 11.95 -3.59 -16.75
C ARG A 48 12.44 -2.20 -17.16
N ILE A 49 13.57 -1.72 -16.62
CA ILE A 49 14.21 -0.49 -17.10
C ILE A 49 14.58 -0.66 -18.57
N LEU A 50 15.32 -1.72 -18.92
CA LEU A 50 15.78 -1.94 -20.29
C LEU A 50 14.62 -2.08 -21.30
N ALA A 51 13.56 -2.78 -20.92
CA ALA A 51 12.37 -2.93 -21.77
C ALA A 51 11.64 -1.59 -22.05
N ASN A 52 11.77 -0.62 -21.14
CA ASN A 52 11.14 0.69 -21.28
C ASN A 52 12.03 1.75 -21.96
N PHE A 53 13.30 1.48 -22.24
CA PHE A 53 14.20 2.41 -22.94
C PHE A 53 14.90 1.78 -24.16
N PRO A 54 14.20 1.05 -25.04
CA PRO A 54 14.83 0.34 -26.15
C PRO A 54 15.58 1.26 -27.11
N GLU A 55 15.16 2.52 -27.27
CA GLU A 55 15.80 3.53 -28.12
C GLU A 55 17.21 3.91 -27.65
N TYR A 56 17.53 3.71 -26.37
CA TYR A 56 18.86 3.94 -25.79
C TYR A 56 19.76 2.70 -25.87
N LEU A 57 19.28 1.59 -26.46
CA LEU A 57 19.97 0.30 -26.48
C LEU A 57 20.42 -0.09 -27.88
N THR A 58 21.61 -0.70 -27.96
CA THR A 58 22.05 -1.40 -29.18
C THR A 58 21.17 -2.64 -29.44
N ALA A 59 21.19 -3.14 -30.67
CA ALA A 59 20.37 -4.30 -31.06
C ALA A 59 20.61 -5.55 -30.19
N SER A 60 21.85 -5.78 -29.73
CA SER A 60 22.19 -6.90 -28.85
C SER A 60 21.85 -6.68 -27.38
N GLN A 61 21.63 -5.43 -26.95
CA GLN A 61 21.24 -5.06 -25.58
C GLN A 61 19.71 -5.06 -25.39
N LYS A 62 18.95 -4.95 -26.47
CA LYS A 62 17.49 -4.96 -26.42
C LYS A 62 16.99 -6.30 -25.89
N SER A 63 16.03 -6.22 -24.97
CA SER A 63 15.25 -7.35 -24.47
C SER A 63 13.77 -7.07 -24.68
N GLY A 64 12.96 -8.13 -24.76
CA GLY A 64 11.51 -8.00 -24.86
C GLY A 64 10.89 -7.52 -23.54
N ASP A 65 9.71 -6.91 -23.62
CA ASP A 65 8.93 -6.53 -22.43
C ASP A 65 8.18 -7.75 -21.86
N ALA A 66 8.89 -8.53 -21.05
CA ALA A 66 8.33 -9.73 -20.44
C ALA A 66 7.16 -9.43 -19.49
N LEU A 67 7.07 -8.22 -18.92
CA LEU A 67 5.96 -7.85 -18.04
C LEU A 67 4.69 -7.61 -18.87
N ALA A 68 4.79 -6.89 -19.98
CA ALA A 68 3.68 -6.72 -20.92
C ALA A 68 3.20 -8.05 -21.49
N GLU A 69 4.13 -8.94 -21.88
CA GLU A 69 3.81 -10.29 -22.35
C GLU A 69 3.08 -11.12 -21.30
N LEU A 70 3.55 -11.08 -20.04
CA LEU A 70 2.87 -11.78 -18.93
C LEU A 70 1.50 -11.19 -18.62
N GLY A 71 1.33 -9.87 -18.76
CA GLY A 71 0.03 -9.22 -18.60
C GLY A 71 -0.99 -9.68 -19.64
N GLN A 72 -0.58 -9.78 -20.90
CA GLN A 72 -1.43 -10.36 -21.95
C GLN A 72 -1.74 -11.82 -21.65
N LEU A 73 -0.73 -12.62 -21.29
CA LEU A 73 -0.91 -14.02 -20.94
C LEU A 73 -1.92 -14.19 -19.79
N ALA A 74 -1.87 -13.37 -18.75
CA ALA A 74 -2.77 -13.45 -17.60
C ALA A 74 -4.26 -13.30 -17.96
N THR A 75 -4.57 -12.77 -19.15
CA THR A 75 -5.94 -12.67 -19.69
C THR A 75 -6.38 -13.86 -20.53
N THR A 76 -5.55 -14.90 -20.63
CA THR A 76 -5.80 -16.11 -21.43
C THR A 76 -6.01 -17.34 -20.55
N PRO A 77 -6.83 -18.33 -20.95
CA PRO A 77 -7.03 -19.57 -20.20
C PRO A 77 -5.76 -20.40 -19.98
N GLU A 78 -4.76 -20.26 -20.85
CA GLU A 78 -3.52 -21.02 -20.82
C GLU A 78 -2.51 -20.49 -19.79
N ALA A 79 -2.82 -19.39 -19.11
CA ALA A 79 -1.94 -18.76 -18.14
C ALA A 79 -1.59 -19.68 -16.97
N ASN A 80 -0.30 -20.00 -16.84
CA ASN A 80 0.24 -20.66 -15.66
C ASN A 80 1.55 -19.97 -15.28
N ILE A 81 1.49 -19.10 -14.27
CA ILE A 81 2.58 -18.19 -13.91
C ILE A 81 2.99 -18.46 -12.45
N ILE A 82 4.27 -18.79 -12.24
CA ILE A 82 4.89 -18.82 -10.92
C ILE A 82 5.60 -17.48 -10.71
N LYS A 83 4.98 -16.63 -9.89
CA LYS A 83 5.48 -15.29 -9.54
C LYS A 83 6.24 -15.29 -8.21
N LEU A 84 7.53 -14.97 -8.27
CA LEU A 84 8.39 -14.80 -7.10
C LEU A 84 8.37 -13.35 -6.58
N PRO A 85 8.76 -13.06 -5.33
CA PRO A 85 8.92 -11.68 -4.86
C PRO A 85 9.88 -10.88 -5.75
N ASN A 86 9.58 -9.60 -5.95
CA ASN A 86 10.36 -8.67 -6.79
C ASN A 86 10.41 -7.28 -6.12
N ILE A 87 11.37 -6.45 -6.53
CA ILE A 87 11.49 -5.08 -6.05
C ILE A 87 10.32 -4.23 -6.54
N SER A 88 9.62 -3.57 -5.61
CA SER A 88 8.77 -2.40 -5.91
C SER A 88 9.62 -1.15 -5.66
N ALA A 89 10.25 -0.64 -6.71
CA ALA A 89 11.43 0.24 -6.57
C ALA A 89 11.09 1.60 -5.94
N SER A 90 11.85 1.99 -4.92
CA SER A 90 11.96 3.37 -4.47
C SER A 90 12.83 4.20 -5.44
N ILE A 91 12.80 5.52 -5.33
CA ILE A 91 13.68 6.40 -6.12
C ILE A 91 15.17 6.06 -5.91
N PRO A 92 15.68 5.87 -4.68
CA PRO A 92 17.06 5.45 -4.46
C PRO A 92 17.41 4.12 -5.15
N GLN A 93 16.55 3.11 -5.05
CA GLN A 93 16.77 1.81 -5.70
C GLN A 93 16.79 1.94 -7.23
N LEU A 94 15.89 2.77 -7.79
CA LEU A 94 15.87 3.06 -9.22
C LEU A 94 17.18 3.72 -9.67
N LYS A 95 17.63 4.78 -8.98
CA LYS A 95 18.89 5.47 -9.29
C LYS A 95 20.10 4.53 -9.21
N ALA A 96 20.15 3.66 -8.21
CA ALA A 96 21.21 2.66 -8.06
C ALA A 96 21.22 1.66 -9.23
N ALA A 97 20.05 1.15 -9.63
CA ALA A 97 19.93 0.25 -10.77
C ALA A 97 20.32 0.93 -12.10
N ILE A 98 19.94 2.19 -12.31
CA ILE A 98 20.35 2.99 -13.48
C ILE A 98 21.87 3.14 -13.51
N ALA A 99 22.49 3.52 -12.40
CA ALA A 99 23.94 3.67 -12.32
C ALA A 99 24.68 2.36 -12.61
N GLU A 100 24.19 1.23 -12.09
CA GLU A 100 24.75 -0.09 -12.38
C GLU A 100 24.63 -0.46 -13.86
N LEU A 101 23.47 -0.20 -14.48
CA LEU A 101 23.25 -0.43 -15.92
C LEU A 101 24.18 0.44 -16.78
N GLN A 102 24.30 1.73 -16.44
CA GLN A 102 25.21 2.66 -17.12
C GLN A 102 26.67 2.21 -17.02
N ALA A 103 27.11 1.77 -15.84
CA ALA A 103 28.45 1.22 -15.63
C ALA A 103 28.72 -0.05 -16.47
N LYS A 104 27.66 -0.80 -16.81
CA LYS A 104 27.70 -1.99 -17.68
C LYS A 104 27.54 -1.66 -19.17
N GLY A 105 27.51 -0.38 -19.56
CA GLY A 105 27.47 0.07 -20.95
C GLY A 105 26.07 0.19 -21.55
N PHE A 106 25.00 0.16 -20.75
CA PHE A 106 23.65 0.47 -21.20
C PHE A 106 23.42 1.98 -21.11
N ALA A 107 23.19 2.65 -22.24
CA ALA A 107 23.10 4.12 -22.31
C ALA A 107 21.72 4.67 -21.85
N VAL A 108 21.06 3.99 -20.91
CA VAL A 108 19.76 4.43 -20.36
C VAL A 108 19.91 5.80 -19.67
N PRO A 109 18.94 6.71 -19.82
CA PRO A 109 19.05 8.06 -19.29
C PRO A 109 18.97 8.08 -17.76
N SER A 110 19.63 9.04 -17.12
CA SER A 110 19.50 9.25 -15.67
C SER A 110 18.08 9.69 -15.28
N TYR A 111 17.64 9.38 -14.06
CA TYR A 111 16.31 9.77 -13.56
C TYR A 111 16.27 11.28 -13.20
N PRO A 112 15.43 12.10 -13.86
CA PRO A 112 15.32 13.53 -13.56
C PRO A 112 14.32 13.76 -12.43
N GLU A 113 14.81 14.15 -11.25
CA GLU A 113 13.96 14.44 -10.09
C GLU A 113 13.07 15.66 -10.33
N GLU A 114 13.66 16.73 -10.85
CA GLU A 114 12.99 17.98 -11.19
C GLU A 114 13.15 18.23 -12.70
N PRO A 115 12.25 17.68 -13.54
CA PRO A 115 12.38 17.79 -14.98
C PRO A 115 12.21 19.25 -15.43
N LYS A 116 13.18 19.78 -16.16
CA LYS A 116 13.27 21.18 -16.61
C LYS A 116 12.80 21.38 -18.04
N ASN A 117 12.65 20.30 -18.80
CA ASN A 117 12.27 20.32 -20.22
C ASN A 117 11.38 19.12 -20.57
N GLU A 118 10.84 19.10 -21.79
CA GLU A 118 9.92 18.04 -22.24
C GLU A 118 10.59 16.66 -22.36
N GLU A 119 11.88 16.61 -22.69
CA GLU A 119 12.64 15.36 -22.74
C GLU A 119 12.76 14.73 -21.35
N GLU A 120 13.15 15.51 -20.35
CA GLU A 120 13.22 15.06 -18.95
C GLU A 120 11.84 14.66 -18.41
N LYS A 121 10.76 15.37 -18.80
CA LYS A 121 9.38 14.97 -18.45
C LYS A 121 9.02 13.63 -19.08
N ALA A 122 9.38 13.39 -20.33
CA ALA A 122 9.15 12.12 -21.01
C ALA A 122 9.93 10.97 -20.34
N ILE A 123 11.22 11.19 -20.03
CA ILE A 123 12.07 10.22 -19.31
C ILE A 123 11.47 9.90 -17.93
N LYS A 124 11.06 10.91 -17.16
CA LYS A 124 10.41 10.72 -15.85
C LYS A 124 9.13 9.91 -15.96
N THR A 125 8.31 10.20 -16.98
CA THR A 125 7.07 9.49 -17.26
C THR A 125 7.33 8.02 -17.60
N GLN A 126 8.39 7.75 -18.35
CA GLN A 126 8.77 6.38 -18.71
C GLN A 126 9.27 5.60 -17.48
N TYR A 127 10.09 6.21 -16.62
CA TYR A 127 10.50 5.61 -15.36
C TYR A 127 9.34 5.40 -14.37
N ALA A 128 8.29 6.23 -14.43
CA ALA A 128 7.10 6.07 -13.59
C ALA A 128 6.36 4.74 -13.84
N LYS A 129 6.55 4.11 -15.02
CA LYS A 129 6.04 2.76 -15.33
C LYS A 129 6.81 1.64 -14.61
N VAL A 130 8.03 1.92 -14.16
CA VAL A 130 8.93 0.96 -13.51
C VAL A 130 8.95 1.13 -11.99
N LEU A 131 8.67 2.35 -11.52
CA LEU A 131 8.71 2.77 -10.13
C LEU A 131 7.54 2.19 -9.29
N GLY A 132 7.81 1.90 -8.02
CA GLY A 132 6.82 1.36 -7.09
C GLY A 132 6.30 -0.02 -7.49
N SER A 133 5.05 -0.33 -7.14
CA SER A 133 4.43 -1.64 -7.42
C SER A 133 3.98 -1.76 -8.88
N ALA A 134 4.92 -1.84 -9.82
CA ALA A 134 4.63 -1.91 -11.25
C ALA A 134 4.16 -3.30 -11.74
N VAL A 135 4.60 -4.38 -11.07
CA VAL A 135 4.37 -5.75 -11.54
C VAL A 135 3.01 -6.31 -11.12
N ASN A 136 2.66 -6.19 -9.84
CA ASN A 136 1.43 -6.78 -9.30
C ASN A 136 0.16 -6.31 -10.04
N PRO A 137 0.01 -5.02 -10.38
CA PRO A 137 -1.17 -4.53 -11.08
C PRO A 137 -1.35 -5.04 -12.51
N VAL A 138 -0.31 -5.66 -13.09
CA VAL A 138 -0.34 -6.27 -14.43
C VAL A 138 -0.65 -7.77 -14.35
N LEU A 139 -0.19 -8.45 -13.29
CA LEU A 139 -0.33 -9.90 -13.17
C LEU A 139 -1.59 -10.33 -12.38
N ARG A 140 -2.20 -9.43 -11.62
CA ARG A 140 -3.39 -9.72 -10.79
C ARG A 140 -4.69 -9.50 -11.56
N GLU A 141 -4.90 -10.31 -12.59
CA GLU A 141 -6.15 -10.37 -13.37
C GLU A 141 -7.20 -11.31 -12.74
N GLY A 142 -7.04 -11.63 -11.45
CA GLY A 142 -7.96 -12.46 -10.68
C GLY A 142 -7.86 -12.17 -9.17
N ASN A 143 -8.83 -12.68 -8.42
CA ASN A 143 -8.91 -12.47 -6.97
C ASN A 143 -7.95 -13.38 -6.19
N SER A 144 -7.75 -13.06 -4.91
CA SER A 144 -6.78 -13.75 -4.04
C SER A 144 -7.42 -14.97 -3.36
N ASP A 145 -6.76 -16.13 -3.40
CA ASP A 145 -6.93 -17.22 -2.41
C ASP A 145 -5.60 -17.36 -1.66
N ARG A 146 -5.50 -16.75 -0.48
CA ARG A 146 -4.29 -16.76 0.35
C ARG A 146 -4.53 -17.50 1.65
N ARG A 147 -3.71 -18.52 1.90
CA ARG A 147 -3.82 -19.38 3.09
C ARG A 147 -2.49 -20.04 3.45
N ALA A 148 -2.31 -20.30 4.73
CA ALA A 148 -1.19 -21.13 5.20
C ALA A 148 -1.40 -22.59 4.73
N PRO A 149 -0.40 -23.23 4.09
CA PRO A 149 -0.49 -24.65 3.77
C PRO A 149 -0.62 -25.50 5.03
N ARG A 150 -1.40 -26.60 4.97
CA ARG A 150 -1.59 -27.52 6.10
C ARG A 150 -0.27 -28.06 6.66
N ALA A 151 0.69 -28.37 5.78
CA ALA A 151 2.02 -28.81 6.19
C ALA A 151 2.74 -27.76 7.04
N VAL A 152 2.71 -26.49 6.62
CA VAL A 152 3.31 -25.37 7.36
C VAL A 152 2.57 -25.13 8.68
N LYS A 153 1.24 -25.21 8.70
CA LYS A 153 0.46 -25.09 9.94
C LYS A 153 0.79 -26.20 10.93
N ASN A 154 0.89 -27.44 10.47
CA ASN A 154 1.27 -28.58 11.33
C ASN A 154 2.71 -28.45 11.85
N TYR A 155 3.63 -27.96 11.02
CA TYR A 155 4.99 -27.66 11.45
C TYR A 155 4.99 -26.59 12.54
N ALA A 156 4.27 -25.47 12.37
CA ALA A 156 4.14 -24.43 13.39
C ALA A 156 3.48 -24.95 14.68
N LYS A 157 2.65 -25.99 14.61
CA LYS A 157 2.09 -26.63 15.81
C LYS A 157 3.13 -27.40 16.60
N GLN A 158 4.01 -28.14 15.91
CA GLN A 158 5.07 -28.94 16.51
C GLN A 158 6.29 -28.11 16.92
N HIS A 159 6.49 -26.98 16.23
CA HIS A 159 7.59 -26.05 16.42
C HIS A 159 7.04 -24.62 16.55
N PRO A 160 6.33 -24.31 17.66
CA PRO A 160 5.74 -22.99 17.85
C PRO A 160 6.83 -21.92 17.89
N HIS A 161 6.65 -20.87 17.09
CA HIS A 161 7.52 -19.70 17.12
C HIS A 161 7.25 -18.86 18.37
N SER A 162 8.22 -18.00 18.72
CA SER A 162 8.07 -17.10 19.87
C SER A 162 6.90 -16.15 19.70
N MET A 163 6.13 -15.99 20.77
CA MET A 163 5.06 -15.01 20.94
C MET A 163 5.34 -14.27 22.25
N GLY A 164 5.45 -12.95 22.20
CA GLY A 164 5.64 -12.13 23.39
C GLY A 164 4.40 -12.17 24.28
N ALA A 165 4.58 -12.26 25.60
CA ALA A 165 3.47 -12.30 26.55
C ALA A 165 2.70 -10.97 26.52
N TRP A 166 1.37 -11.05 26.57
CA TRP A 166 0.50 -9.89 26.72
C TRP A 166 -0.03 -9.80 28.14
N THR A 167 -0.23 -8.57 28.60
CA THR A 167 -0.72 -8.26 29.94
C THR A 167 -1.86 -7.25 29.83
N ALA A 168 -2.83 -7.34 30.75
CA ALA A 168 -4.00 -6.47 30.77
C ALA A 168 -3.66 -4.99 31.10
N ASP A 169 -2.48 -4.73 31.67
CA ASP A 169 -1.96 -3.40 31.96
C ASP A 169 -1.15 -2.77 30.82
N SER A 170 -1.05 -3.45 29.66
CA SER A 170 -0.41 -2.86 28.48
C SER A 170 -1.09 -1.55 28.09
N LYS A 171 -0.28 -0.50 27.95
CA LYS A 171 -0.70 0.83 27.52
C LYS A 171 -0.75 0.95 25.99
N THR A 172 -0.40 -0.10 25.26
CA THR A 172 -0.41 -0.06 23.80
C THR A 172 -1.80 0.14 23.25
N GLN A 173 -1.94 1.05 22.31
CA GLN A 173 -3.21 1.33 21.65
C GLN A 173 -2.99 1.78 20.21
N VAL A 174 -4.01 1.57 19.37
CA VAL A 174 -4.08 2.17 18.04
C VAL A 174 -4.90 3.45 18.14
N ALA A 175 -4.38 4.54 17.61
CA ALA A 175 -5.08 5.80 17.50
C ALA A 175 -5.44 6.08 16.04
N SER A 176 -6.69 6.47 15.81
CA SER A 176 -7.23 6.87 14.51
C SER A 176 -8.09 8.11 14.68
N MET A 177 -8.30 8.86 13.60
CA MET A 177 -9.11 10.07 13.61
C MET A 177 -10.57 9.74 13.96
N SER A 178 -11.29 10.65 14.61
CA SER A 178 -12.72 10.50 14.93
C SER A 178 -13.64 11.12 13.88
N ASP A 179 -13.12 12.02 13.06
CA ASP A 179 -13.79 12.64 11.92
C ASP A 179 -12.76 13.09 10.88
N GLY A 180 -13.25 13.52 9.72
CA GLY A 180 -12.44 14.20 8.73
C GLY A 180 -11.41 13.33 7.98
N ASP A 181 -11.45 12.01 8.14
CA ASP A 181 -10.66 11.02 7.41
C ASP A 181 -11.38 10.52 6.14
N PHE A 182 -10.79 9.56 5.42
CA PHE A 182 -11.43 9.00 4.22
C PHE A 182 -12.71 8.25 4.58
N TYR A 183 -12.67 7.47 5.67
CA TYR A 183 -13.83 6.74 6.19
C TYR A 183 -15.05 7.66 6.39
N GLY A 184 -14.89 8.77 7.12
CA GLY A 184 -16.00 9.63 7.52
C GLY A 184 -16.56 10.52 6.41
N SER A 185 -15.90 10.58 5.25
CA SER A 185 -16.29 11.43 4.12
C SER A 185 -16.72 10.65 2.88
N GLU A 186 -16.66 9.32 2.93
CA GLU A 186 -16.86 8.47 1.77
C GLU A 186 -18.28 8.60 1.19
N GLN A 187 -18.33 8.79 -0.12
CA GLN A 187 -19.52 8.65 -0.95
C GLN A 187 -19.27 7.52 -1.95
N SER A 188 -20.31 6.79 -2.34
CA SER A 188 -20.17 5.73 -3.33
C SER A 188 -21.47 5.55 -4.12
N VAL A 189 -21.32 5.10 -5.38
CA VAL A 189 -22.43 4.80 -6.28
C VAL A 189 -22.07 3.61 -7.17
N THR A 190 -23.06 2.75 -7.43
CA THR A 190 -22.98 1.75 -8.51
C THR A 190 -23.44 2.39 -9.82
N VAL A 191 -22.59 2.32 -10.83
CA VAL A 191 -22.81 2.88 -12.16
C VAL A 191 -23.89 2.07 -12.89
N PRO A 192 -25.02 2.67 -13.31
CA PRO A 192 -26.15 1.91 -13.87
C PRO A 192 -25.97 1.49 -15.33
N GLN A 193 -25.07 2.14 -16.08
CA GLN A 193 -24.80 1.86 -17.49
C GLN A 193 -23.39 2.35 -17.87
N GLU A 194 -22.79 1.79 -18.93
CA GLU A 194 -21.48 2.23 -19.42
C GLU A 194 -21.49 3.74 -19.71
N THR A 195 -20.49 4.46 -19.20
CA THR A 195 -20.32 5.91 -19.38
C THR A 195 -18.84 6.29 -19.25
N THR A 196 -18.55 7.58 -19.17
CA THR A 196 -17.23 8.09 -18.76
C THR A 196 -17.34 8.91 -17.49
N PHE A 197 -16.23 9.09 -16.80
CA PHE A 197 -16.11 10.06 -15.71
C PHE A 197 -14.94 11.00 -15.94
N ALA A 198 -15.08 12.24 -15.49
CA ALA A 198 -13.98 13.18 -15.31
C ALA A 198 -13.94 13.64 -13.85
N ILE A 199 -12.78 14.13 -13.41
CA ILE A 199 -12.60 14.73 -12.07
C ILE A 199 -12.17 16.17 -12.25
N GLU A 200 -12.86 17.07 -11.57
CA GLU A 200 -12.61 18.51 -11.63
C GLU A 200 -12.66 19.15 -10.25
N PHE A 201 -11.89 20.21 -10.07
CA PHE A 201 -11.94 21.09 -8.91
C PHE A 201 -12.68 22.38 -9.28
N VAL A 202 -13.66 22.75 -8.48
CA VAL A 202 -14.38 24.02 -8.59
C VAL A 202 -14.01 24.89 -7.39
N GLY A 203 -13.31 25.99 -7.65
CA GLY A 203 -12.95 26.97 -6.62
C GLY A 203 -14.17 27.73 -6.10
N GLU A 204 -14.04 28.37 -4.93
CA GLU A 204 -15.07 29.27 -4.38
C GLU A 204 -15.38 30.46 -5.30
N ASP A 205 -14.47 30.81 -6.21
CA ASP A 205 -14.63 31.81 -7.26
C ASP A 205 -15.39 31.29 -8.50
N GLY A 206 -15.75 30.00 -8.51
CA GLY A 206 -16.40 29.32 -9.64
C GLY A 206 -15.45 28.86 -10.73
N ALA A 207 -14.13 29.07 -10.60
CA ALA A 207 -13.15 28.59 -11.58
C ALA A 207 -13.08 27.06 -11.56
N VAL A 208 -13.07 26.45 -12.75
CA VAL A 208 -13.03 24.99 -12.92
C VAL A 208 -11.67 24.56 -13.42
N THR A 209 -11.03 23.65 -12.70
CA THR A 209 -9.74 23.04 -13.05
C THR A 209 -9.90 21.55 -13.25
N SER A 210 -9.55 21.03 -14.42
CA SER A 210 -9.54 19.58 -14.66
C SER A 210 -8.42 18.91 -13.86
N LEU A 211 -8.78 17.93 -13.02
CA LEU A 211 -7.84 17.09 -12.28
C LEU A 211 -7.59 15.76 -13.00
N LYS A 212 -8.61 15.24 -13.67
CA LYS A 212 -8.53 14.03 -14.49
C LYS A 212 -9.36 14.17 -15.76
N ALA A 213 -8.72 13.88 -16.90
CA ALA A 213 -9.40 13.76 -18.18
C ALA A 213 -10.40 12.58 -18.19
N PRO A 214 -11.41 12.59 -19.08
CA PRO A 214 -12.40 11.54 -19.17
C PRO A 214 -11.82 10.13 -19.26
N ALA A 215 -12.32 9.22 -18.43
CA ALA A 215 -11.97 7.81 -18.41
C ALA A 215 -13.23 6.94 -18.35
N LYS A 216 -13.15 5.69 -18.80
CA LYS A 216 -14.32 4.80 -18.90
C LYS A 216 -14.81 4.31 -17.54
N LEU A 217 -16.13 4.17 -17.41
CA LEU A 217 -16.83 3.41 -16.38
C LEU A 217 -17.66 2.31 -17.03
N LEU A 218 -17.63 1.12 -16.45
CA LEU A 218 -18.45 -0.01 -16.90
C LEU A 218 -19.80 -0.02 -16.21
N GLU A 219 -20.80 -0.62 -16.86
CA GLU A 219 -22.06 -0.96 -16.20
C GLU A 219 -21.80 -1.84 -14.96
N GLY A 220 -22.47 -1.51 -13.86
CA GLY A 220 -22.36 -2.20 -12.58
C GLY A 220 -21.06 -1.92 -11.81
N GLU A 221 -20.12 -1.13 -12.35
CA GLU A 221 -18.91 -0.74 -11.61
C GLU A 221 -19.28 0.09 -10.38
N VAL A 222 -18.67 -0.21 -9.23
CA VAL A 222 -18.77 0.63 -8.03
C VAL A 222 -17.67 1.66 -8.08
N ILE A 223 -18.03 2.91 -7.85
CA ILE A 223 -17.08 3.99 -7.65
C ILE A 223 -17.32 4.65 -6.31
N ASP A 224 -16.25 5.15 -5.70
CA ASP A 224 -16.30 5.85 -4.43
C ASP A 224 -15.35 7.04 -4.46
N SER A 225 -15.69 8.08 -3.70
CA SER A 225 -14.82 9.22 -3.46
C SER A 225 -14.80 9.57 -1.99
N SER A 226 -13.65 10.01 -1.50
CA SER A 226 -13.45 10.40 -0.11
C SER A 226 -12.40 11.50 -0.01
N ARG A 227 -12.38 12.20 1.13
CA ARG A 227 -11.42 13.26 1.42
C ARG A 227 -10.87 13.18 2.84
N MET A 228 -9.55 13.20 2.98
CA MET A 228 -8.89 13.40 4.26
C MET A 228 -8.57 14.88 4.45
N SER A 229 -9.09 15.48 5.52
CA SER A 229 -8.76 16.85 5.88
C SER A 229 -7.39 16.92 6.51
N ILE A 230 -6.47 17.69 5.90
CA ILE A 230 -5.13 17.86 6.46
C ILE A 230 -5.17 18.64 7.77
N ARG A 231 -6.10 19.58 7.92
CA ARG A 231 -6.31 20.30 9.18
C ARG A 231 -6.75 19.34 10.30
N ALA A 232 -7.74 18.49 10.04
CA ALA A 232 -8.20 17.51 11.02
C ALA A 232 -7.08 16.49 11.35
N LEU A 233 -6.35 16.02 10.35
CA LEU A 233 -5.21 15.13 10.52
C LEU A 233 -4.14 15.74 11.43
N LYS A 234 -3.72 17.00 11.17
CA LYS A 234 -2.69 17.67 11.97
C LYS A 234 -3.13 17.87 13.43
N ASN A 235 -4.41 18.23 13.64
CA ASN A 235 -4.98 18.36 14.98
C ASN A 235 -5.03 17.03 15.74
N PHE A 236 -5.42 15.95 15.05
CA PHE A 236 -5.39 14.60 15.59
C PHE A 236 -3.96 14.21 16.00
N VAL A 237 -2.98 14.37 15.10
CA VAL A 237 -1.57 14.03 15.40
C VAL A 237 -1.05 14.84 16.59
N ALA A 238 -1.34 16.14 16.67
CA ALA A 238 -0.92 16.97 17.80
C ALA A 238 -1.50 16.48 19.13
N THR A 239 -2.76 16.04 19.11
CA THR A 239 -3.44 15.47 20.28
C THR A 239 -2.78 14.16 20.71
N GLU A 240 -2.51 13.26 19.76
CA GLU A 240 -1.93 11.95 20.05
C GLU A 240 -0.45 12.02 20.46
N ILE A 241 0.32 13.00 19.95
CA ILE A 241 1.69 13.27 20.42
C ILE A 241 1.68 13.61 21.92
N LYS A 242 0.76 14.48 22.33
CA LYS A 242 0.59 14.84 23.75
C LYS A 242 0.17 13.63 24.57
N ALA A 243 -0.81 12.85 24.10
CA ALA A 243 -1.28 11.65 24.77
C ALA A 243 -0.18 10.60 24.95
N ALA A 244 0.63 10.33 23.91
CA ALA A 244 1.77 9.42 23.99
C ALA A 244 2.79 9.87 25.04
N LYS A 245 3.09 11.17 25.09
CA LYS A 245 4.03 11.75 26.06
C LYS A 245 3.51 11.63 27.49
N GLU A 246 2.25 11.97 27.71
CA GLU A 246 1.61 11.86 29.03
C GLU A 246 1.52 10.40 29.52
N ALA A 247 1.26 9.46 28.62
CA ALA A 247 1.20 8.04 28.94
C ALA A 247 2.58 7.39 29.15
N GLY A 248 3.66 8.03 28.70
CA GLY A 248 5.03 7.52 28.74
C GLY A 248 5.26 6.34 27.78
N VAL A 249 4.56 6.33 26.64
CA VAL A 249 4.66 5.28 25.61
C VAL A 249 5.35 5.83 24.37
N LEU A 250 5.82 4.92 23.50
CA LEU A 250 6.36 5.32 22.21
C LEU A 250 5.27 5.92 21.32
N LEU A 251 5.65 6.84 20.44
CA LEU A 251 4.83 7.22 19.31
C LEU A 251 5.30 6.48 18.06
N SER A 252 4.37 5.92 17.31
CA SER A 252 4.65 5.20 16.06
C SER A 252 3.61 5.52 14.98
N ALA A 253 4.04 5.62 13.73
CA ALA A 253 3.20 5.87 12.56
C ALA A 253 3.25 4.67 11.61
N HIS A 254 2.08 4.13 11.29
CA HIS A 254 1.94 2.91 10.51
C HIS A 254 1.13 3.20 9.24
N LEU A 255 1.84 3.34 8.12
CA LEU A 255 1.27 3.68 6.81
C LEU A 255 1.73 2.69 5.73
N LYS A 256 1.31 2.89 4.48
CA LYS A 256 1.65 2.04 3.33
C LYS A 256 2.27 2.88 2.20
N ALA A 257 3.21 3.78 2.52
CA ALA A 257 3.76 4.79 1.61
C ALA A 257 4.23 4.29 0.24
N THR A 258 4.87 3.11 0.15
CA THR A 258 5.32 2.57 -1.14
C THR A 258 4.17 2.14 -2.07
N MET A 259 3.08 1.64 -1.49
CA MET A 259 1.91 1.21 -2.25
C MET A 259 1.00 2.41 -2.53
N MET A 260 0.62 3.12 -1.47
CA MET A 260 -0.20 4.33 -1.52
C MET A 260 0.64 5.57 -1.82
N LYS A 261 1.36 5.52 -2.95
CA LYS A 261 2.43 6.45 -3.35
C LYS A 261 2.05 7.94 -3.48
N VAL A 262 0.77 8.28 -3.33
CA VAL A 262 0.28 9.66 -3.39
C VAL A 262 -0.23 10.09 -2.01
N SER A 263 -1.23 9.39 -1.45
CA SER A 263 -1.85 9.77 -0.18
C SER A 263 -0.89 9.66 1.01
N ASP A 264 -0.25 8.52 1.16
CA ASP A 264 0.44 8.18 2.41
C ASP A 264 1.73 8.99 2.63
N PRO A 265 2.52 9.34 1.60
CA PRO A 265 3.61 10.31 1.78
C PRO A 265 3.12 11.69 2.27
N ILE A 266 1.93 12.15 1.84
CA ILE A 266 1.35 13.42 2.32
C ILE A 266 0.94 13.29 3.79
N ILE A 267 0.30 12.18 4.15
CA ILE A 267 -0.10 11.89 5.55
C ILE A 267 1.14 11.79 6.44
N PHE A 268 2.18 11.09 5.99
CA PHE A 268 3.45 10.96 6.70
C PHE A 268 4.13 12.32 6.89
N GLY A 269 4.19 13.14 5.83
CA GLY A 269 4.73 14.50 5.91
C GLY A 269 4.01 15.36 6.93
N ALA A 270 2.67 15.28 6.99
CA ALA A 270 1.89 15.97 8.02
C ALA A 270 2.23 15.49 9.44
N ILE A 271 2.50 14.20 9.65
CA ILE A 271 2.94 13.67 10.95
C ILE A 271 4.31 14.23 11.33
N VAL A 272 5.26 14.24 10.39
CA VAL A 272 6.61 14.80 10.59
C VAL A 272 6.54 16.28 10.92
N GLU A 273 5.78 17.06 10.16
CA GLU A 273 5.60 18.50 10.37
C GLU A 273 5.02 18.83 11.74
N VAL A 274 4.07 18.04 12.23
CA VAL A 274 3.45 18.28 13.54
C VAL A 274 4.38 17.87 14.67
N TYR A 275 5.10 16.76 14.55
CA TYR A 275 6.07 16.34 15.57
C TYR A 275 7.22 17.36 15.73
N PHE A 276 7.69 17.93 14.62
CA PHE A 276 8.81 18.86 14.59
C PHE A 276 8.36 20.31 14.32
N SER A 277 7.14 20.68 14.71
CA SER A 277 6.52 21.97 14.33
C SER A 277 7.40 23.18 14.62
N ASP A 278 8.04 23.18 15.79
CA ASP A 278 8.87 24.31 16.25
C ASP A 278 10.16 24.41 15.43
N VAL A 279 10.76 23.27 15.05
CA VAL A 279 11.95 23.22 14.19
C VAL A 279 11.61 23.67 12.78
N PHE A 280 10.51 23.19 12.20
CA PHE A 280 10.08 23.60 10.86
C PHE A 280 9.70 25.09 10.80
N ALA A 281 9.14 25.65 11.88
CA ALA A 281 8.88 27.08 11.99
C ALA A 281 10.18 27.89 12.09
N ALA A 282 11.13 27.46 12.92
CA ALA A 282 12.41 28.16 13.12
C ALA A 282 13.29 28.18 11.86
N TYR A 283 13.28 27.11 11.07
CA TYR A 283 14.13 26.95 9.88
C TYR A 283 13.37 27.02 8.55
N ALA A 284 12.17 27.60 8.53
CA ALA A 284 11.29 27.64 7.34
C ALA A 284 12.01 28.16 6.08
N ASP A 285 12.70 29.30 6.16
CA ASP A 285 13.42 29.90 5.03
C ASP A 285 14.61 29.06 4.56
N LEU A 286 15.26 28.35 5.48
CA LEU A 286 16.36 27.44 5.15
C LEU A 286 15.82 26.21 4.41
N PHE A 287 14.80 25.57 4.97
CA PHE A 287 14.19 24.37 4.40
C PHE A 287 13.56 24.63 3.03
N ALA A 288 12.93 25.80 2.83
CA ALA A 288 12.42 26.22 1.54
C ALA A 288 13.55 26.38 0.49
N ARG A 289 14.68 27.01 0.86
CA ARG A 289 15.83 27.18 -0.04
C ARG A 289 16.52 25.87 -0.40
N LEU A 290 16.59 24.94 0.55
CA LEU A 290 17.20 23.63 0.35
C LEU A 290 16.26 22.64 -0.36
N GLY A 291 14.97 22.97 -0.48
CA GLY A 291 13.96 22.09 -1.06
C GLY A 291 13.76 20.84 -0.22
N VAL A 292 13.66 21.01 1.10
CA VAL A 292 13.31 19.92 2.05
C VAL A 292 11.86 19.49 1.81
N ASP A 293 11.64 18.18 1.74
CA ASP A 293 10.32 17.59 1.53
C ASP A 293 9.97 16.61 2.64
N THR A 294 9.07 17.01 3.54
CA THR A 294 8.60 16.21 4.69
C THR A 294 7.93 14.91 4.27
N ARG A 295 7.43 14.82 3.02
CA ARG A 295 6.85 13.60 2.46
C ARG A 295 7.88 12.48 2.30
N ASN A 296 9.17 12.84 2.27
CA ASN A 296 10.30 11.91 2.24
C ASN A 296 10.88 11.62 3.64
N GLY A 297 10.34 12.24 4.69
CA GLY A 297 10.75 12.05 6.09
C GLY A 297 12.01 12.81 6.52
N LEU A 298 12.44 12.58 7.76
CA LEU A 298 13.64 13.24 8.31
C LEU A 298 14.92 12.89 7.54
N GLY A 299 14.97 11.73 6.88
CA GLY A 299 16.09 11.37 6.02
C GLY A 299 16.36 12.41 4.92
N ASP A 300 15.30 13.02 4.38
CA ASP A 300 15.42 14.11 3.41
C ASP A 300 15.99 15.37 4.06
N VAL A 301 15.49 15.75 5.24
CA VAL A 301 16.02 16.88 6.02
C VAL A 301 17.52 16.72 6.23
N TYR A 302 17.96 15.58 6.78
CA TYR A 302 19.38 15.31 7.04
C TYR A 302 20.22 15.30 5.75
N ALA A 303 19.70 14.74 4.66
CA ALA A 303 20.41 14.74 3.38
C ALA A 303 20.59 16.15 2.81
N LYS A 304 19.57 17.01 2.93
CA LYS A 304 19.57 18.37 2.38
C LYS A 304 20.40 19.36 3.18
N ILE A 305 20.50 19.19 4.50
CA ILE A 305 21.34 20.05 5.35
C ILE A 305 22.81 19.60 5.38
N SER A 306 23.15 18.40 4.88
CA SER A 306 24.52 17.88 4.90
C SER A 306 25.49 18.84 4.18
N GLY A 307 26.56 19.24 4.88
CA GLY A 307 27.55 20.20 4.42
C GLY A 307 27.13 21.67 4.52
N HIS A 308 25.93 21.98 5.02
CA HIS A 308 25.46 23.35 5.19
C HIS A 308 26.02 23.98 6.48
N ALA A 309 26.24 25.29 6.49
CA ALA A 309 26.81 26.00 7.66
C ALA A 309 25.95 25.88 8.94
N GLN A 310 24.64 25.67 8.78
CA GLN A 310 23.68 25.48 9.87
C GLN A 310 23.36 24.00 10.16
N GLU A 311 24.11 23.04 9.57
CA GLU A 311 23.85 21.60 9.73
C GLU A 311 23.76 21.18 11.20
N GLU A 312 24.78 21.50 11.99
CA GLU A 312 24.85 21.10 13.41
C GLU A 312 23.79 21.79 14.27
N GLU A 313 23.43 23.03 13.92
CA GLU A 313 22.36 23.79 14.58
C GLU A 313 21.00 23.11 14.39
N VAL A 314 20.67 22.74 13.15
CA VAL A 314 19.42 22.04 12.81
C VAL A 314 19.39 20.64 13.44
N LYS A 315 20.49 19.90 13.43
CA LYS A 315 20.57 18.58 14.09
C LYS A 315 20.31 18.69 15.59
N ALA A 316 20.88 19.70 16.25
CA ALA A 316 20.66 19.94 17.67
C ALA A 316 19.18 20.26 17.96
N ALA A 317 18.55 21.13 17.14
CA ALA A 317 17.13 21.46 17.29
C ALA A 317 16.21 20.23 17.09
N LEU A 318 16.53 19.37 16.12
CA LEU A 318 15.80 18.10 15.93
C LEU A 318 15.97 17.15 17.12
N ALA A 319 17.17 17.04 17.67
CA ALA A 319 17.44 16.21 18.85
C ALA A 319 16.69 16.73 20.09
N GLU A 320 16.69 18.05 20.30
CA GLU A 320 15.94 18.71 21.38
C GLU A 320 14.43 18.51 21.22
N ALA A 321 13.89 18.59 20.00
CA ALA A 321 12.49 18.30 19.73
C ALA A 321 12.13 16.84 20.07
N ILE A 322 13.03 15.88 19.81
CA ILE A 322 12.83 14.48 20.20
C ILE A 322 12.88 14.33 21.72
N GLU A 323 13.82 14.97 22.40
CA GLU A 323 13.93 14.95 23.87
C GLU A 323 12.71 15.57 24.55
N ASN A 324 12.16 16.63 23.96
CA ASN A 324 10.98 17.32 24.45
C ASN A 324 9.67 16.66 24.00
N GLY A 325 9.69 15.69 23.07
CA GLY A 325 8.52 14.95 22.59
C GLY A 325 8.28 13.63 23.35
N PRO A 326 7.27 12.84 22.96
CA PRO A 326 7.25 11.41 23.29
C PRO A 326 8.40 10.68 22.60
N ASP A 327 8.98 9.66 23.23
CA ASP A 327 9.99 8.83 22.54
C ASP A 327 9.39 8.21 21.26
N LEU A 328 10.15 8.21 20.17
CA LEU A 328 9.74 7.62 18.90
C LEU A 328 10.09 6.14 18.84
N ALA A 329 9.24 5.34 18.19
CA ALA A 329 9.61 3.99 17.80
C ALA A 329 10.83 4.00 16.85
N MET A 330 11.72 3.03 17.02
CA MET A 330 12.98 2.94 16.26
C MET A 330 12.90 1.86 15.18
N VAL A 331 13.38 2.20 14.00
CA VAL A 331 13.68 1.24 12.92
C VAL A 331 15.06 0.62 13.16
N ASN A 332 16.02 1.45 13.58
CA ASN A 332 17.36 1.02 13.98
C ASN A 332 17.89 1.94 15.09
N SER A 333 17.85 1.46 16.34
CA SER A 333 18.28 2.22 17.51
C SER A 333 19.78 2.56 17.49
N ASP A 334 20.63 1.63 17.04
CA ASP A 334 22.10 1.82 17.01
C ASP A 334 22.53 2.94 16.06
N LYS A 335 21.72 3.20 15.03
CA LYS A 335 21.96 4.25 14.03
C LYS A 335 21.08 5.49 14.25
N GLY A 336 20.28 5.53 15.31
CA GLY A 336 19.35 6.63 15.55
C GLY A 336 18.20 6.75 14.53
N ILE A 337 17.91 5.70 13.75
CA ILE A 337 16.87 5.72 12.72
C ILE A 337 15.51 5.48 13.38
N THR A 338 14.71 6.54 13.44
CA THR A 338 13.34 6.54 14.00
C THR A 338 12.31 6.16 12.94
N ASN A 339 11.07 5.87 13.37
CA ASN A 339 9.90 5.67 12.53
C ASN A 339 9.64 6.85 11.57
N LEU A 340 10.09 8.06 11.89
CA LEU A 340 9.87 9.27 11.10
C LEU A 340 11.00 9.57 10.08
N HIS A 341 12.01 8.69 9.98
CA HIS A 341 13.12 8.90 9.06
C HIS A 341 12.76 8.68 7.59
N VAL A 342 12.13 7.54 7.27
CA VAL A 342 11.77 7.17 5.90
C VAL A 342 10.35 6.63 5.88
N PRO A 343 9.45 7.17 5.04
CA PRO A 343 8.03 6.80 5.04
C PRO A 343 7.76 5.33 4.70
N SER A 344 8.70 4.66 4.04
CA SER A 344 8.57 3.26 3.63
C SER A 344 9.15 2.24 4.62
N ASP A 345 9.80 2.67 5.71
CA ASP A 345 10.46 1.74 6.64
C ASP A 345 9.45 0.99 7.52
N VAL A 346 8.40 1.67 7.98
CA VAL A 346 7.36 1.10 8.85
C VAL A 346 6.06 0.94 8.06
N ILE A 347 5.84 -0.27 7.58
CA ILE A 347 4.74 -0.61 6.68
C ILE A 347 3.61 -1.26 7.48
N VAL A 348 2.40 -0.70 7.49
CA VAL A 348 1.31 -1.07 8.42
C VAL A 348 1.00 -2.56 8.50
N ASP A 349 0.87 -3.25 7.37
CA ASP A 349 0.52 -4.68 7.30
C ASP A 349 1.65 -5.62 7.78
N ALA A 350 2.89 -5.14 7.87
CA ALA A 350 4.03 -5.88 8.41
C ALA A 350 4.36 -5.47 9.85
N SER A 351 4.35 -4.16 10.11
CA SER A 351 4.71 -3.57 11.39
C SER A 351 3.67 -3.84 12.48
N MET A 352 2.37 -3.77 12.17
CA MET A 352 1.32 -4.02 13.15
C MET A 352 1.33 -5.47 13.65
N PRO A 353 1.36 -6.52 12.78
CA PRO A 353 1.51 -7.90 13.26
C PRO A 353 2.82 -8.15 14.02
N ALA A 354 3.92 -7.51 13.62
CA ALA A 354 5.20 -7.64 14.32
C ALA A 354 5.15 -7.05 15.74
N MET A 355 4.54 -5.86 15.90
CA MET A 355 4.30 -5.22 17.18
C MET A 355 3.37 -6.08 18.05
N ILE A 356 2.25 -6.56 17.49
CA ILE A 356 1.29 -7.41 18.21
C ILE A 356 1.95 -8.70 18.69
N ARG A 357 2.74 -9.36 17.84
CA ARG A 357 3.50 -10.56 18.21
C ARG A 357 4.53 -10.28 19.31
N SER A 358 5.06 -9.07 19.39
CA SER A 358 6.10 -8.67 20.33
C SER A 358 5.53 -8.02 21.59
N SER A 359 4.49 -8.63 22.18
CA SER A 359 3.83 -8.13 23.40
C SER A 359 3.13 -6.77 23.25
N GLY A 360 2.80 -6.36 22.02
CA GLY A 360 2.27 -5.03 21.77
C GLY A 360 3.34 -3.93 21.79
N LYS A 361 4.62 -4.28 21.64
CA LYS A 361 5.74 -3.35 21.87
C LYS A 361 6.56 -3.08 20.62
N MET A 362 7.21 -1.92 20.59
CA MET A 362 8.20 -1.53 19.59
C MET A 362 9.52 -1.15 20.26
N TRP A 363 10.60 -1.05 19.47
CA TRP A 363 11.93 -0.73 19.98
C TRP A 363 12.06 0.76 20.29
N ASN A 364 12.56 1.10 21.48
CA ASN A 364 12.89 2.46 21.87
C ASN A 364 14.35 2.81 21.54
N LYS A 365 14.79 4.04 21.86
CA LYS A 365 16.16 4.52 21.62
C LYS A 365 17.27 3.70 22.31
N LYS A 366 16.94 2.92 23.34
CA LYS A 366 17.87 2.05 24.06
C LYS A 366 17.94 0.63 23.47
N GLY A 367 17.19 0.35 22.42
CA GLY A 367 17.07 -1.01 21.88
C GLY A 367 16.26 -1.93 22.79
N GLU A 368 15.30 -1.39 23.53
CA GLU A 368 14.41 -2.14 24.42
C GLU A 368 12.96 -2.08 23.93
N LEU A 369 12.17 -3.12 24.18
CA LEU A 369 10.76 -3.15 23.83
C LEU A 369 9.92 -2.30 24.81
N GLN A 370 9.11 -1.39 24.28
CA GLN A 370 8.22 -0.50 25.05
C GLN A 370 6.83 -0.43 24.41
N ASP A 371 5.80 -0.21 25.24
CA ASP A 371 4.44 0.02 24.76
C ASP A 371 4.39 1.24 23.83
N THR A 372 3.42 1.25 22.91
CA THR A 372 3.34 2.24 21.84
C THR A 372 1.92 2.73 21.58
N LEU A 373 1.81 4.00 21.22
CA LEU A 373 0.65 4.59 20.57
C LEU A 373 0.88 4.51 19.06
N ALA A 374 0.14 3.62 18.41
CA ALA A 374 0.23 3.34 16.99
C ALA A 374 -0.76 4.20 16.20
N LEU A 375 -0.25 5.24 15.53
CA LEU A 375 -1.03 6.10 14.65
C LEU A 375 -1.38 5.35 13.36
N ILE A 376 -2.67 5.16 13.15
CA ILE A 376 -3.29 4.75 11.89
C ILE A 376 -4.42 5.76 11.63
N PRO A 377 -4.13 6.89 10.94
CA PRO A 377 -5.07 8.01 10.93
C PRO A 377 -6.46 7.69 10.39
N ASP A 378 -6.57 6.87 9.35
CA ASP A 378 -7.86 6.53 8.74
C ASP A 378 -8.54 5.33 9.41
N ARG A 379 -9.83 5.46 9.68
CA ARG A 379 -10.60 4.43 10.41
C ARG A 379 -10.94 3.18 9.60
N SER A 380 -10.83 3.20 8.27
CA SER A 380 -11.34 2.11 7.41
C SER A 380 -10.79 0.73 7.77
N TYR A 381 -9.59 0.66 8.34
CA TYR A 381 -8.96 -0.60 8.74
C TYR A 381 -8.30 -0.56 10.14
N ALA A 382 -8.20 0.61 10.78
CA ALA A 382 -7.59 0.74 12.11
C ALA A 382 -8.27 -0.15 13.17
N GLY A 383 -9.60 -0.26 13.10
CA GLY A 383 -10.41 -1.02 14.05
C GLY A 383 -10.07 -2.51 14.14
N VAL A 384 -9.57 -3.12 13.05
CA VAL A 384 -9.14 -4.54 13.05
C VAL A 384 -7.96 -4.75 14.01
N TYR A 385 -7.02 -3.80 14.02
CA TYR A 385 -5.87 -3.87 14.93
C TYR A 385 -6.27 -3.54 16.37
N VAL A 386 -7.21 -2.62 16.58
CA VAL A 386 -7.79 -2.36 17.90
C VAL A 386 -8.38 -3.65 18.47
N ALA A 387 -9.26 -4.32 17.73
CA ALA A 387 -9.88 -5.57 18.16
C ALA A 387 -8.85 -6.65 18.53
N THR A 388 -7.80 -6.80 17.70
CA THR A 388 -6.74 -7.79 17.94
C THR A 388 -5.92 -7.47 19.20
N ILE A 389 -5.61 -6.19 19.43
CA ILE A 389 -4.85 -5.75 20.61
C ILE A 389 -5.69 -5.94 21.88
N GLU A 390 -6.96 -5.56 21.86
CA GLU A 390 -7.86 -5.75 23.01
C GLU A 390 -8.08 -7.23 23.32
N ASP A 391 -8.23 -8.09 22.31
CA ASP A 391 -8.27 -9.55 22.49
C ASP A 391 -7.01 -10.06 23.19
N CYS A 392 -5.82 -9.63 22.74
CA CYS A 392 -4.55 -10.03 23.36
C CYS A 392 -4.39 -9.51 24.81
N LYS A 393 -4.87 -8.30 25.13
CA LYS A 393 -4.86 -7.78 26.52
C LYS A 393 -5.75 -8.60 27.45
N ILE A 394 -6.90 -9.07 26.96
CA ILE A 394 -7.88 -9.83 27.75
C ILE A 394 -7.48 -11.31 27.86
N HIS A 395 -7.03 -11.92 26.75
CA HIS A 395 -6.82 -13.36 26.64
C HIS A 395 -5.34 -13.79 26.61
N GLY A 396 -4.42 -12.84 26.62
CA GLY A 396 -3.00 -13.09 26.47
C GLY A 396 -2.60 -13.34 25.00
N ALA A 397 -1.34 -13.71 24.79
CA ALA A 397 -0.81 -13.94 23.46
C ALA A 397 -1.43 -15.18 22.78
N PHE A 398 -1.59 -15.13 21.45
CA PHE A 398 -1.97 -16.31 20.67
C PHE A 398 -0.99 -17.47 20.88
N ASN A 399 -1.51 -18.70 20.91
CA ASN A 399 -0.71 -19.91 21.00
C ASN A 399 -0.62 -20.63 19.64
N PRO A 400 0.54 -20.61 18.95
CA PRO A 400 0.70 -21.24 17.64
C PRO A 400 0.42 -22.74 17.61
N SER A 401 0.60 -23.44 18.75
CA SER A 401 0.40 -24.88 18.88
C SER A 401 -1.06 -25.32 18.84
N THR A 402 -1.98 -24.43 19.25
CA THR A 402 -3.40 -24.75 19.38
C THR A 402 -4.31 -23.86 18.54
N MET A 403 -3.90 -22.63 18.23
CA MET A 403 -4.76 -21.68 17.50
C MET A 403 -5.21 -22.23 16.14
N GLY A 404 -6.38 -21.78 15.69
CA GLY A 404 -6.92 -22.09 14.37
C GLY A 404 -6.12 -21.50 13.21
N SER A 405 -6.80 -21.25 12.09
CA SER A 405 -6.24 -20.56 10.93
C SER A 405 -7.33 -19.70 10.30
N VAL A 406 -6.98 -18.46 9.96
CA VAL A 406 -7.82 -17.58 9.14
C VAL A 406 -7.20 -17.52 7.75
N SER A 407 -7.98 -17.91 6.74
CA SER A 407 -7.59 -17.79 5.32
C SER A 407 -8.24 -16.54 4.73
N ASN A 408 -7.69 -15.99 3.67
CA ASN A 408 -8.22 -14.80 3.02
C ASN A 408 -8.63 -15.09 1.58
N VAL A 409 -9.87 -14.74 1.25
CA VAL A 409 -10.34 -14.58 -0.12
C VAL A 409 -10.44 -13.08 -0.37
N GLY A 410 -9.50 -12.53 -1.14
CA GLY A 410 -9.33 -11.08 -1.29
C GLY A 410 -9.79 -10.56 -2.64
N LEU A 411 -10.62 -9.52 -2.64
CA LEU A 411 -10.98 -8.76 -3.84
C LEU A 411 -9.76 -7.92 -4.27
N MET A 412 -9.22 -8.19 -5.46
CA MET A 412 -8.01 -7.49 -5.93
C MET A 412 -7.88 -7.41 -7.45
N ALA A 413 -8.71 -8.14 -8.20
CA ALA A 413 -8.61 -8.19 -9.65
C ALA A 413 -8.75 -6.80 -10.27
N GLN A 414 -8.00 -6.53 -11.33
CA GLN A 414 -8.09 -5.29 -12.11
C GLN A 414 -7.86 -4.01 -11.27
N LYS A 415 -6.99 -4.08 -10.26
CA LYS A 415 -6.65 -2.97 -9.36
C LYS A 415 -7.87 -2.45 -8.58
N ALA A 416 -8.67 -3.37 -8.05
CA ALA A 416 -9.83 -3.04 -7.24
C ALA A 416 -9.48 -2.05 -6.11
N GLU A 417 -10.42 -1.15 -5.82
CA GLU A 417 -10.41 -0.27 -4.64
C GLU A 417 -9.18 0.65 -4.60
N GLU A 418 -8.55 0.82 -3.44
CA GLU A 418 -7.44 1.76 -3.23
C GLU A 418 -6.23 1.49 -4.12
N TYR A 419 -5.99 0.22 -4.49
CA TYR A 419 -4.87 -0.16 -5.37
C TYR A 419 -4.97 0.45 -6.76
N GLY A 420 -6.18 0.82 -7.19
CA GLY A 420 -6.44 1.50 -8.46
C GLY A 420 -6.52 3.02 -8.35
N SER A 421 -6.41 3.60 -7.15
CA SER A 421 -6.74 5.00 -6.90
C SER A 421 -5.63 6.00 -7.24
N HIS A 422 -4.38 5.55 -7.45
CA HIS A 422 -3.21 6.44 -7.50
C HIS A 422 -3.31 7.56 -8.55
N ASP A 423 -3.93 7.30 -9.69
CA ASP A 423 -4.14 8.27 -10.78
C ASP A 423 -5.44 9.08 -10.64
N LYS A 424 -6.07 8.99 -9.48
CA LYS A 424 -7.32 9.61 -9.03
C LYS A 424 -7.21 10.16 -7.61
N THR A 425 -5.99 10.29 -7.09
CA THR A 425 -5.70 10.90 -5.79
C THR A 425 -5.04 12.25 -6.02
N PHE A 426 -5.60 13.30 -5.43
CA PHE A 426 -5.15 14.68 -5.62
C PHE A 426 -5.04 15.40 -4.30
N GLN A 427 -4.05 16.27 -4.19
CA GLN A 427 -3.99 17.25 -3.12
C GLN A 427 -4.70 18.52 -3.56
N ALA A 428 -5.72 18.96 -2.82
CA ALA A 428 -6.50 20.13 -3.16
C ALA A 428 -5.64 21.40 -3.07
N THR A 429 -5.69 22.23 -4.11
CA THR A 429 -4.88 23.46 -4.22
C THR A 429 -5.53 24.66 -3.53
N GLY A 430 -6.82 24.57 -3.19
CA GLY A 430 -7.62 25.67 -2.70
C GLY A 430 -8.89 25.18 -2.01
N LYS A 431 -9.66 26.11 -1.47
CA LYS A 431 -11.01 25.85 -0.98
C LYS A 431 -11.98 25.72 -2.15
N GLY A 432 -12.85 24.73 -2.08
CA GLY A 432 -13.81 24.47 -3.14
C GLY A 432 -14.43 23.09 -3.06
N THR A 433 -14.84 22.56 -4.21
CA THR A 433 -15.43 21.23 -4.34
C THR A 433 -14.72 20.45 -5.43
N ILE A 434 -14.26 19.24 -5.12
CA ILE A 434 -13.83 18.27 -6.13
C ILE A 434 -15.05 17.43 -6.52
N ARG A 435 -15.39 17.42 -7.81
CA ARG A 435 -16.54 16.71 -8.38
C ARG A 435 -16.08 15.58 -9.27
N VAL A 436 -16.79 14.45 -9.18
CA VAL A 436 -16.75 13.38 -10.17
C VAL A 436 -17.99 13.55 -11.04
N ILE A 437 -17.81 13.82 -12.34
CA ILE A 437 -18.90 14.08 -13.28
C ILE A 437 -18.93 13.01 -14.37
N ASP A 438 -20.12 12.71 -14.89
CA ASP A 438 -20.29 11.82 -16.04
C ASP A 438 -20.12 12.54 -17.39
N ALA A 439 -20.32 11.81 -18.49
CA ALA A 439 -20.24 12.34 -19.86
C ALA A 439 -21.26 13.46 -20.17
N ASP A 440 -22.39 13.49 -19.48
CA ASP A 440 -23.46 14.49 -19.66
C ASP A 440 -23.28 15.70 -18.71
N GLY A 441 -22.23 15.67 -17.88
CA GLY A 441 -21.95 16.71 -16.88
C GLY A 441 -22.75 16.56 -15.58
N ASN A 442 -23.43 15.43 -15.37
CA ASN A 442 -24.09 15.16 -14.10
C ASN A 442 -23.04 14.87 -13.02
N VAL A 443 -23.23 15.42 -11.83
CA VAL A 443 -22.37 15.15 -10.68
C VAL A 443 -22.73 13.80 -10.07
N LEU A 444 -21.82 12.83 -10.17
CA LEU A 444 -21.95 11.50 -9.56
C LEU A 444 -21.63 11.55 -8.06
N MET A 445 -20.55 12.24 -7.70
CA MET A 445 -20.09 12.44 -6.31
C MET A 445 -19.37 13.78 -6.18
N ALA A 446 -19.38 14.35 -4.98
CA ALA A 446 -18.73 15.63 -4.71
C ALA A 446 -18.19 15.71 -3.28
N GLN A 447 -16.96 16.21 -3.15
CA GLN A 447 -16.25 16.38 -1.90
C GLN A 447 -15.89 17.84 -1.69
N GLN A 448 -16.35 18.44 -0.60
CA GLN A 448 -15.85 19.75 -0.17
C GLN A 448 -14.44 19.58 0.38
N VAL A 449 -13.54 20.45 -0.06
CA VAL A 449 -12.11 20.39 0.27
C VAL A 449 -11.56 21.76 0.65
N GLU A 450 -10.58 21.76 1.56
CA GLU A 450 -9.72 22.90 1.87
C GLU A 450 -8.33 22.72 1.25
N THR A 451 -7.52 23.78 1.20
CA THR A 451 -6.13 23.70 0.71
C THR A 451 -5.35 22.63 1.48
N GLY A 452 -4.71 21.73 0.72
CA GLY A 452 -3.89 20.66 1.25
C GLY A 452 -4.64 19.34 1.46
N ASP A 453 -5.97 19.35 1.53
CA ASP A 453 -6.79 18.14 1.72
C ASP A 453 -6.48 17.09 0.64
N ILE A 454 -6.55 15.82 1.02
CA ILE A 454 -6.29 14.71 0.12
C ILE A 454 -7.63 14.18 -0.37
N PHE A 455 -7.94 14.37 -1.64
CA PHE A 455 -9.07 13.71 -2.30
C PHE A 455 -8.61 12.39 -2.92
N ARG A 456 -9.47 11.38 -2.89
CA ARG A 456 -9.25 10.09 -3.55
C ARG A 456 -10.55 9.60 -4.19
N MET A 457 -10.44 8.99 -5.37
CA MET A 457 -11.51 8.17 -5.96
C MET A 457 -11.01 6.75 -6.26
N CYS A 458 -11.80 5.74 -5.91
CA CYS A 458 -11.54 4.33 -6.21
C CYS A 458 -12.56 3.76 -7.21
N GLN A 459 -12.25 2.56 -7.72
CA GLN A 459 -13.06 1.85 -8.70
C GLN A 459 -13.02 0.35 -8.43
N THR A 460 -14.18 -0.30 -8.44
CA THR A 460 -14.30 -1.74 -8.26
C THR A 460 -15.31 -2.30 -9.24
N LYS A 461 -14.80 -3.06 -10.22
CA LYS A 461 -15.61 -3.58 -11.33
C LYS A 461 -16.50 -4.73 -10.86
N ASP A 462 -17.65 -4.84 -11.51
CA ASP A 462 -18.65 -5.84 -11.16
C ASP A 462 -18.17 -7.29 -11.33
N ALA A 463 -17.51 -7.59 -12.46
CA ALA A 463 -16.99 -8.93 -12.73
C ALA A 463 -15.98 -9.42 -11.66
N PRO A 464 -14.98 -8.61 -11.23
CA PRO A 464 -14.18 -8.91 -10.05
C PRO A 464 -14.97 -9.21 -8.77
N ILE A 465 -16.03 -8.46 -8.47
CA ILE A 465 -16.86 -8.69 -7.26
C ILE A 465 -17.58 -10.03 -7.37
N ARG A 466 -18.17 -10.33 -8.54
CA ARG A 466 -18.86 -11.60 -8.77
C ARG A 466 -17.92 -12.80 -8.69
N ASP A 467 -16.73 -12.70 -9.28
CA ASP A 467 -15.69 -13.74 -9.15
C ASP A 467 -15.21 -13.91 -7.70
N TRP A 468 -15.09 -12.82 -6.95
CA TRP A 468 -14.70 -12.86 -5.53
C TRP A 468 -15.74 -13.60 -4.68
N VAL A 469 -17.03 -13.33 -4.89
CA VAL A 469 -18.13 -14.07 -4.22
C VAL A 469 -18.11 -15.55 -4.60
N LYS A 470 -17.95 -15.86 -5.90
CA LYS A 470 -17.77 -17.24 -6.38
C LYS A 470 -16.63 -17.96 -5.67
N LEU A 471 -15.47 -17.30 -5.58
CA LEU A 471 -14.29 -17.85 -4.93
C LEU A 471 -14.53 -18.08 -3.45
N ALA A 472 -15.19 -17.16 -2.74
CA ALA A 472 -15.53 -17.30 -1.33
C ALA A 472 -16.42 -18.54 -1.08
N VAL A 473 -17.49 -18.70 -1.86
CA VAL A 473 -18.39 -19.87 -1.77
C VAL A 473 -17.64 -21.17 -2.06
N ASN A 474 -16.82 -21.20 -3.12
CA ASN A 474 -16.02 -22.35 -3.47
C ASN A 474 -15.06 -22.73 -2.34
N ARG A 475 -14.37 -21.76 -1.75
CA ARG A 475 -13.43 -21.99 -0.64
C ARG A 475 -14.16 -22.51 0.60
N ALA A 476 -15.25 -21.87 1.02
CA ALA A 476 -16.04 -22.29 2.17
C ALA A 476 -16.49 -23.75 2.05
N ARG A 477 -16.97 -24.14 0.86
CA ARG A 477 -17.39 -25.52 0.57
C ARG A 477 -16.22 -26.50 0.55
N LEU A 478 -15.11 -26.16 -0.13
CA LEU A 478 -13.94 -27.03 -0.24
C LEU A 478 -13.24 -27.26 1.09
N SER A 479 -13.23 -26.27 1.99
CA SER A 479 -12.58 -26.40 3.30
C SER A 479 -13.53 -26.75 4.42
N ASN A 480 -14.85 -26.77 4.17
CA ASN A 480 -15.89 -26.93 5.19
C ASN A 480 -15.65 -26.00 6.39
N THR A 481 -15.49 -24.71 6.11
CA THR A 481 -15.17 -23.67 7.11
C THR A 481 -16.08 -22.47 6.89
N PRO A 482 -16.58 -21.83 7.96
CA PRO A 482 -17.32 -20.58 7.84
C PRO A 482 -16.55 -19.53 7.03
N ALA A 483 -17.28 -18.77 6.21
CA ALA A 483 -16.75 -17.62 5.50
C ALA A 483 -17.43 -16.34 5.97
N VAL A 484 -16.64 -15.33 6.29
CA VAL A 484 -17.13 -14.02 6.71
C VAL A 484 -16.65 -12.99 5.70
N PHE A 485 -17.59 -12.26 5.12
CA PHE A 485 -17.32 -11.06 4.35
C PHE A 485 -17.15 -9.89 5.32
N TRP A 486 -15.98 -9.25 5.28
CA TRP A 486 -15.62 -8.14 6.17
C TRP A 486 -16.03 -6.84 5.49
N LEU A 487 -17.25 -6.37 5.76
CA LEU A 487 -17.85 -5.21 5.11
C LEU A 487 -18.57 -4.36 6.16
N ASP A 488 -18.19 -3.10 6.28
CA ASP A 488 -18.76 -2.13 7.22
C ASP A 488 -19.97 -1.42 6.61
N GLU A 489 -21.17 -1.70 7.10
CA GLU A 489 -22.40 -1.04 6.64
C GLU A 489 -22.39 0.50 6.82
N ASN A 490 -21.50 1.05 7.63
CA ASN A 490 -21.34 2.50 7.78
C ASN A 490 -20.55 3.13 6.63
N ARG A 491 -19.74 2.37 5.90
CA ARG A 491 -19.01 2.85 4.72
C ARG A 491 -19.88 2.84 3.47
N ALA A 492 -19.82 3.91 2.68
CA ALA A 492 -20.66 4.04 1.49
C ALA A 492 -20.29 3.00 0.44
N HIS A 493 -18.99 2.76 0.24
CA HIS A 493 -18.48 1.73 -0.66
C HIS A 493 -18.94 0.34 -0.23
N ASP A 494 -18.66 -0.04 1.02
CA ASP A 494 -19.00 -1.37 1.53
C ASP A 494 -20.51 -1.64 1.44
N ARG A 495 -21.39 -0.64 1.62
CA ARG A 495 -22.85 -0.81 1.36
C ARG A 495 -23.13 -1.24 -0.08
N GLN A 496 -22.49 -0.62 -1.07
CA GLN A 496 -22.63 -1.03 -2.48
C GLN A 496 -22.10 -2.46 -2.71
N ILE A 497 -20.99 -2.82 -2.05
CA ILE A 497 -20.44 -4.18 -2.11
C ILE A 497 -21.36 -5.21 -1.43
N ILE A 498 -21.96 -4.87 -0.29
CA ILE A 498 -22.92 -5.73 0.44
C ILE A 498 -24.13 -6.06 -0.46
N GLU A 499 -24.67 -5.07 -1.18
CA GLU A 499 -25.76 -5.28 -2.14
C GLU A 499 -25.37 -6.28 -3.23
N LYS A 500 -24.16 -6.16 -3.78
CA LYS A 500 -23.63 -7.09 -4.78
C LYS A 500 -23.37 -8.49 -4.22
N VAL A 501 -22.77 -8.60 -3.03
CA VAL A 501 -22.56 -9.88 -2.34
C VAL A 501 -23.90 -10.60 -2.12
N ASN A 502 -24.89 -9.92 -1.57
CA ASN A 502 -26.23 -10.47 -1.34
C ASN A 502 -26.93 -10.89 -2.64
N THR A 503 -26.66 -10.20 -3.75
CA THR A 503 -27.18 -10.55 -5.07
C THR A 503 -26.50 -11.81 -5.60
N TYR A 504 -25.16 -11.84 -5.63
CA TYR A 504 -24.41 -12.95 -6.21
C TYR A 504 -24.42 -14.22 -5.39
N LEU A 505 -24.59 -14.15 -4.07
CA LEU A 505 -24.79 -15.33 -3.23
C LEU A 505 -26.03 -16.14 -3.63
N LYS A 506 -27.06 -15.51 -4.20
CA LYS A 506 -28.28 -16.19 -4.68
C LYS A 506 -28.03 -17.08 -5.91
N GLU A 507 -26.89 -16.91 -6.58
CA GLU A 507 -26.53 -17.72 -7.76
C GLU A 507 -25.93 -19.07 -7.38
N TYR A 508 -25.66 -19.31 -6.10
CA TYR A 508 -24.98 -20.51 -5.61
C TYR A 508 -25.86 -21.33 -4.65
N ASP A 509 -25.62 -22.64 -4.63
CA ASP A 509 -26.12 -23.49 -3.55
C ASP A 509 -25.37 -23.15 -2.25
N LEU A 510 -26.09 -22.71 -1.23
CA LEU A 510 -25.54 -22.36 0.08
C LEU A 510 -25.85 -23.42 1.15
N ASN A 511 -26.53 -24.51 0.79
CA ASN A 511 -26.89 -25.54 1.75
C ASN A 511 -25.64 -26.10 2.45
N GLY A 512 -25.66 -26.07 3.79
CA GLY A 512 -24.56 -26.54 4.63
C GLY A 512 -23.36 -25.58 4.73
N LEU A 513 -23.43 -24.38 4.17
CA LEU A 513 -22.39 -23.35 4.34
C LEU A 513 -22.81 -22.33 5.42
N ASP A 514 -21.84 -21.91 6.25
CA ASP A 514 -21.97 -20.74 7.14
C ASP A 514 -21.29 -19.56 6.45
N ILE A 515 -22.09 -18.68 5.84
CA ILE A 515 -21.63 -17.47 5.18
C ILE A 515 -22.29 -16.27 5.84
N ARG A 516 -21.47 -15.32 6.30
CA ARG A 516 -21.91 -14.12 7.02
C ARG A 516 -21.29 -12.86 6.43
N ILE A 517 -21.94 -11.74 6.67
CA ILE A 517 -21.40 -10.40 6.43
C ILE A 517 -21.31 -9.73 7.80
N LEU A 518 -20.12 -9.29 8.19
CA LEU A 518 -19.85 -8.61 9.46
C LEU A 518 -18.97 -7.40 9.21
N ASN A 519 -19.13 -6.35 10.01
CA ASN A 519 -18.18 -5.23 9.99
C ASN A 519 -16.78 -5.72 10.41
N PRO A 520 -15.68 -5.09 9.93
CA PRO A 520 -14.32 -5.57 10.16
C PRO A 520 -13.88 -5.72 11.62
N ILE A 521 -14.53 -5.05 12.58
CA ILE A 521 -14.23 -5.17 14.01
C ILE A 521 -14.91 -6.41 14.61
N ALA A 522 -16.13 -6.71 14.15
CA ALA A 522 -16.91 -7.86 14.61
C ALA A 522 -16.55 -9.19 13.90
N ALA A 523 -15.99 -9.08 12.69
CA ALA A 523 -15.56 -10.20 11.85
C ALA A 523 -14.29 -10.88 12.39
#